data_AF-A0A0F9HHA6-F1
#
_entry.id   AF-A0A0F9HHA6-F1
#
_cell.length_a   1.000
_cell.length_b   1.000
_cell.length_c   1.000
_cell.angle_alpha   90.00
_cell.angle_beta   90.00
_cell.angle_gamma   90.00
#
_symmetry.space_group_name_H-M   'P 1'
#
loop_
_entity.id
_entity.type
_entity.pdbx_description
1 polymer ?
#
loop_
_entity_poly.entity_id
_entity_poly.type
_entity_poly.pdbx_seq_one_letter_code
_entity_poly.pdbx_strand_id
1 'polypeptide(L)'
;MKSLTKIKKISKVIGSLFIGLSLTAGAALGAYPDTFMKDGKVDGSTLLIVGADANAADTLGVLDLKGDLERRSVVCTANPEAGKITVSGDKISISESSDLLELYEPIGDVKETLTEDDLEGLESDEINTGEGTTDYNQYLRFEENDNSIASLTGVYDEDEDDKVGDYLHVKDGEVMYEYEMEFEDGLESDIKDGELRDLEDERITMLGQPYTIVSAEIDTDKKDIELLFLSGASTELMHEGDNKTIMVGDKEYNVNVMLISDYERREDNVVKFEINGEILDKMEEGETE
;
A
#
# COMPACT_ATOMS: atom_id res chain seq x y z
N MET A 1 -24.87 -13.52 -68.20
CA MET A 1 -23.99 -12.66 -67.38
C MET A 1 -24.88 -12.04 -66.29
N LYS A 2 -24.87 -12.61 -65.07
CA LYS A 2 -25.75 -12.19 -63.97
C LYS A 2 -25.25 -10.86 -63.39
N SER A 3 -26.12 -9.87 -63.33
CA SER A 3 -25.88 -8.55 -62.74
C SER A 3 -25.73 -8.67 -61.22
N LEU A 4 -24.55 -8.34 -60.70
CA LEU A 4 -24.32 -8.16 -59.27
C LEU A 4 -24.91 -6.82 -58.84
N THR A 5 -25.86 -6.87 -57.91
CA THR A 5 -26.53 -5.71 -57.30
C THR A 5 -25.52 -4.84 -56.55
N LYS A 6 -25.52 -3.53 -56.81
CA LYS A 6 -24.55 -2.58 -56.26
C LYS A 6 -24.88 -2.24 -54.81
N ILE A 7 -24.15 -2.83 -53.86
CA ILE A 7 -24.15 -2.48 -52.43
C ILE A 7 -23.26 -1.23 -52.26
N LYS A 8 -23.76 -0.15 -51.64
CA LYS A 8 -23.06 1.14 -51.62
C LYS A 8 -22.10 1.32 -50.43
N LYS A 9 -22.30 0.62 -49.30
CA LYS A 9 -21.32 0.52 -48.20
C LYS A 9 -21.50 -0.79 -47.43
N ILE A 10 -20.40 -1.48 -47.15
CA ILE A 10 -20.31 -2.62 -46.23
C ILE A 10 -19.32 -2.18 -45.15
N SER A 11 -19.77 -2.05 -43.90
CA SER A 11 -18.84 -2.08 -42.76
C SER A 11 -18.78 -3.53 -42.32
N LYS A 12 -17.61 -4.17 -42.39
CA LYS A 12 -17.43 -5.57 -42.02
C LYS A 12 -17.45 -5.71 -40.50
N VAL A 13 -18.41 -6.47 -39.99
CA VAL A 13 -18.33 -7.32 -38.78
C VAL A 13 -19.37 -8.44 -39.01
N ILE A 14 -18.99 -9.71 -39.21
CA ILE A 14 -19.74 -10.70 -40.04
C ILE A 14 -20.85 -11.48 -39.30
N GLY A 15 -22.11 -11.04 -39.42
CA GLY A 15 -23.32 -11.88 -39.38
C GLY A 15 -24.60 -11.05 -39.55
N SER A 16 -25.46 -11.47 -40.47
CA SER A 16 -26.39 -10.59 -41.19
C SER A 16 -27.74 -10.39 -40.48
N LEU A 17 -28.07 -9.15 -40.09
CA LEU A 17 -29.46 -8.74 -39.81
C LEU A 17 -30.07 -8.09 -41.05
N PHE A 18 -31.00 -8.76 -41.73
CA PHE A 18 -31.79 -8.20 -42.82
C PHE A 18 -33.01 -7.46 -42.27
N ILE A 19 -32.91 -6.16 -42.04
CA ILE A 19 -34.12 -5.34 -41.81
C ILE A 19 -34.62 -4.89 -43.20
N GLY A 20 -35.56 -5.66 -43.76
CA GLY A 20 -36.16 -5.33 -45.06
C GLY A 20 -36.94 -6.45 -45.76
N LEU A 21 -36.93 -7.69 -45.26
CA LEU A 21 -37.86 -8.73 -45.76
C LEU A 21 -38.58 -9.37 -44.57
N SER A 22 -39.90 -9.44 -44.66
CA SER A 22 -40.80 -10.05 -43.69
C SER A 22 -40.60 -11.56 -43.58
N LEU A 23 -39.53 -12.00 -42.92
CA LEU A 23 -39.36 -13.37 -42.44
C LEU A 23 -38.78 -13.31 -41.02
N THR A 24 -39.67 -13.54 -40.04
CA THR A 24 -39.37 -13.86 -38.64
C THR A 24 -38.53 -12.87 -37.82
N ALA A 25 -38.87 -11.58 -37.82
CA ALA A 25 -38.26 -10.55 -36.95
C ALA A 25 -38.94 -10.38 -35.56
N GLY A 26 -39.72 -11.36 -35.10
CA GLY A 26 -40.43 -11.26 -33.81
C GLY A 26 -39.61 -11.69 -32.59
N ALA A 27 -38.64 -12.60 -32.76
CA ALA A 27 -37.89 -13.18 -31.65
C ALA A 27 -36.63 -12.38 -31.27
N ALA A 28 -36.02 -11.66 -32.22
CA ALA A 28 -34.75 -10.95 -32.00
C ALA A 28 -34.89 -9.59 -31.29
N LEU A 29 -36.07 -8.95 -31.35
CA LEU A 29 -36.33 -7.69 -30.64
C LEU A 29 -36.58 -7.88 -29.14
N GLY A 30 -37.15 -9.03 -28.73
CA GLY A 30 -37.42 -9.35 -27.33
C GLY A 30 -36.18 -9.73 -26.52
N ALA A 31 -35.08 -10.06 -27.21
CA ALA A 31 -33.78 -10.39 -26.64
C ALA A 31 -32.70 -9.37 -27.06
N TYR A 32 -33.13 -8.13 -27.35
CA TYR A 32 -32.22 -7.00 -27.53
C TYR A 32 -31.84 -6.44 -26.16
N PRO A 33 -30.55 -6.11 -25.92
CA PRO A 33 -29.43 -6.20 -26.87
C PRO A 33 -28.71 -7.55 -26.88
N ASP A 34 -29.01 -8.46 -25.95
CA ASP A 34 -28.25 -9.68 -25.64
C ASP A 34 -27.91 -10.55 -26.86
N THR A 35 -28.81 -10.65 -27.84
CA THR A 35 -28.59 -11.45 -29.06
C THR A 35 -27.46 -10.91 -29.95
N PHE A 36 -27.06 -9.65 -29.74
CA PHE A 36 -26.04 -8.94 -30.51
C PHE A 36 -24.76 -8.71 -29.70
N MET A 37 -24.75 -9.17 -28.45
CA MET A 37 -23.65 -8.99 -27.51
C MET A 37 -23.02 -10.34 -27.23
N LYS A 38 -21.69 -10.39 -27.26
CA LYS A 38 -20.90 -11.54 -26.82
C LYS A 38 -19.74 -11.03 -25.98
N ASP A 39 -19.62 -11.54 -24.75
CA ASP A 39 -18.57 -11.19 -23.80
C ASP A 39 -18.47 -9.66 -23.56
N GLY A 40 -19.63 -9.00 -23.38
CA GLY A 40 -19.72 -7.55 -23.17
C GLY A 40 -19.39 -6.68 -24.39
N LYS A 41 -19.00 -7.28 -25.52
CA LYS A 41 -18.77 -6.59 -26.79
C LYS A 41 -19.92 -6.82 -27.76
N VAL A 42 -20.09 -5.91 -28.72
CA VAL A 42 -20.86 -6.24 -29.92
C VAL A 42 -20.23 -7.47 -30.57
N ASP A 43 -21.01 -8.52 -30.77
CA ASP A 43 -20.51 -9.73 -31.40
C ASP A 43 -19.86 -9.35 -32.74
N GLY A 44 -18.64 -9.85 -32.94
CA GLY A 44 -17.92 -9.82 -34.20
C GLY A 44 -18.71 -10.41 -35.39
N SER A 45 -19.85 -11.03 -35.08
CA SER A 45 -20.86 -11.49 -36.00
C SER A 45 -22.11 -10.60 -36.17
N THR A 46 -22.10 -9.33 -35.76
CA THR A 46 -23.26 -8.44 -35.94
C THR A 46 -23.09 -7.49 -37.14
N LEU A 47 -23.99 -7.59 -38.13
CA LEU A 47 -24.12 -6.67 -39.27
C LEU A 47 -25.42 -5.89 -39.16
N LEU A 48 -25.30 -4.58 -39.28
CA LEU A 48 -26.41 -3.69 -39.53
C LEU A 48 -26.55 -3.46 -41.04
N ILE A 49 -27.66 -3.89 -41.62
CA ILE A 49 -27.90 -3.79 -43.06
C ILE A 49 -29.00 -2.75 -43.31
N VAL A 50 -28.68 -1.77 -44.16
CA VAL A 50 -29.64 -0.78 -44.69
C VAL A 50 -29.76 -1.01 -46.19
N GLY A 51 -30.99 -1.09 -46.70
CA GLY A 51 -31.27 -1.22 -48.13
C GLY A 51 -30.80 0.01 -48.91
N ALA A 52 -30.40 -0.17 -50.17
CA ALA A 52 -29.94 0.94 -51.02
C ALA A 52 -31.04 2.00 -51.28
N ASP A 53 -32.31 1.60 -51.18
CA ASP A 53 -33.50 2.44 -51.34
C ASP A 53 -34.22 2.69 -50.00
N ALA A 54 -33.55 2.47 -48.87
CA ALA A 54 -34.13 2.70 -47.55
C ALA A 54 -34.47 4.18 -47.35
N ASN A 55 -35.54 4.48 -46.60
CA ASN A 55 -35.86 5.87 -46.28
C ASN A 55 -34.78 6.47 -45.37
N ALA A 56 -34.69 7.80 -45.37
CA ALA A 56 -33.78 8.52 -44.49
C ALA A 56 -33.99 8.14 -43.00
N ALA A 57 -35.25 7.92 -42.60
CA ALA A 57 -35.61 7.47 -41.25
C ALA A 57 -35.03 6.08 -40.90
N ASP A 58 -35.03 5.13 -41.84
CA ASP A 58 -34.47 3.79 -41.62
C ASP A 58 -32.94 3.83 -41.49
N THR A 59 -32.31 4.73 -42.25
CA THR A 59 -30.86 4.96 -42.18
C THR A 59 -30.46 5.57 -40.83
N LEU A 60 -31.25 6.51 -40.32
CA LEU A 60 -31.04 7.10 -38.99
C LEU A 60 -31.29 6.09 -37.87
N GLY A 61 -32.36 5.30 -37.95
CA GLY A 61 -32.65 4.27 -36.95
C GLY A 61 -31.53 3.22 -36.84
N VAL A 62 -30.87 2.88 -37.94
CA VAL A 62 -29.68 2.00 -37.91
C VAL A 62 -28.47 2.68 -37.28
N LEU A 63 -28.28 3.99 -37.47
CA LEU A 63 -27.21 4.74 -36.79
C LEU A 63 -27.45 4.83 -35.29
N ASP A 64 -28.70 5.00 -34.86
CA ASP A 64 -29.07 5.04 -33.44
C ASP A 64 -28.85 3.67 -32.79
N LEU A 65 -29.25 2.58 -33.45
CA LEU A 65 -28.98 1.21 -33.00
C LEU A 65 -27.49 0.92 -32.93
N LYS A 66 -26.71 1.39 -33.92
CA LYS A 66 -25.26 1.28 -33.90
C LYS A 66 -24.67 1.99 -32.68
N GLY A 67 -25.07 3.24 -32.45
CA GLY A 67 -24.60 4.02 -31.31
C GLY A 67 -25.01 3.41 -29.98
N ASP A 68 -26.19 2.80 -29.88
CA ASP A 68 -26.65 2.11 -28.68
C ASP A 68 -25.85 0.84 -28.38
N LEU A 69 -25.61 0.01 -29.40
CA LEU A 69 -24.75 -1.18 -29.27
C LEU A 69 -23.30 -0.81 -28.94
N GLU A 70 -22.76 0.26 -29.55
CA GLU A 70 -21.42 0.75 -29.25
C GLU A 70 -21.30 1.31 -27.82
N ARG A 71 -22.30 2.04 -27.32
CA ARG A 71 -22.33 2.51 -25.92
C ARG A 71 -22.43 1.38 -24.91
N ARG A 72 -23.16 0.31 -25.26
CA ARG A 72 -23.35 -0.88 -24.41
C ARG A 72 -22.20 -1.87 -24.52
N SER A 73 -21.30 -1.70 -25.48
CA SER A 73 -20.07 -2.48 -25.66
C SER A 73 -19.01 -2.06 -24.64
N VAL A 74 -19.32 -2.24 -23.36
CA VAL A 74 -18.38 -2.01 -22.27
C VAL A 74 -17.59 -3.29 -22.08
N VAL A 75 -16.29 -3.19 -22.28
CA VAL A 75 -15.40 -4.32 -22.08
C VAL A 75 -14.83 -4.22 -20.69
N CYS A 76 -15.26 -5.08 -19.78
CA CYS A 76 -14.39 -5.49 -18.67
C CYS A 76 -13.35 -6.45 -19.26
N THR A 77 -12.42 -5.93 -20.06
CA THR A 77 -11.22 -6.68 -20.40
C THR A 77 -10.28 -6.43 -19.24
N ALA A 78 -10.10 -7.44 -18.39
CA ALA A 78 -8.84 -7.59 -17.70
C ALA A 78 -7.76 -7.54 -18.78
N ASN A 79 -7.11 -6.39 -18.93
CA ASN A 79 -5.92 -6.28 -19.72
C ASN A 79 -4.81 -6.80 -18.83
N PRO A 80 -4.20 -7.97 -19.10
CA PRO A 80 -3.10 -8.44 -18.27
C PRO A 80 -1.88 -7.49 -18.30
N GLU A 81 -1.87 -6.47 -19.18
CA GLU A 81 -0.83 -5.46 -19.30
C GLU A 81 -1.25 -4.01 -18.97
N ALA A 82 -2.54 -3.68 -18.82
CA ALA A 82 -2.95 -2.37 -18.26
C ALA A 82 -3.29 -2.57 -16.79
N GLY A 83 -2.49 -1.94 -15.94
CA GLY A 83 -2.44 -2.28 -14.52
C GLY A 83 -1.14 -2.95 -14.11
N LYS A 84 -0.04 -2.83 -14.89
CA LYS A 84 1.29 -3.09 -14.35
C LYS A 84 1.60 -1.98 -13.34
N ILE A 85 1.01 -2.06 -12.16
CA ILE A 85 1.34 -1.23 -11.01
C ILE A 85 2.81 -1.50 -10.75
N THR A 86 3.66 -0.54 -11.08
CA THR A 86 5.07 -0.63 -10.73
C THR A 86 5.17 -0.17 -9.29
N VAL A 87 4.91 -1.09 -8.38
CA VAL A 87 5.22 -0.89 -6.96
C VAL A 87 6.74 -1.02 -6.83
N SER A 88 7.39 -0.02 -6.24
CA SER A 88 8.82 -0.01 -5.93
C SER A 88 9.05 -0.30 -4.46
N GLY A 89 10.22 -0.85 -4.12
CA GLY A 89 10.57 -1.24 -2.75
C GLY A 89 10.19 -2.68 -2.44
N ASP A 90 10.21 -2.99 -1.15
CA ASP A 90 9.76 -4.25 -0.59
C ASP A 90 8.23 -4.35 -0.67
N LYS A 91 7.74 -5.49 -1.14
CA LYS A 91 6.34 -5.64 -1.52
C LYS A 91 5.92 -7.10 -1.61
N ILE A 92 4.67 -7.32 -1.24
CA ILE A 92 4.00 -8.60 -1.34
C ILE A 92 2.65 -8.45 -2.06
N SER A 93 2.20 -9.52 -2.72
CA SER A 93 0.84 -9.59 -3.26
C SER A 93 -0.09 -10.12 -2.18
N ILE A 94 -1.22 -9.46 -1.95
CA ILE A 94 -2.29 -9.97 -1.08
C ILE A 94 -3.14 -10.94 -1.91
N SER A 95 -2.66 -12.18 -1.99
CA SER A 95 -3.28 -13.29 -2.69
C SER A 95 -2.59 -14.58 -2.30
N GLU A 96 -3.35 -15.62 -1.99
CA GLU A 96 -2.84 -16.97 -1.81
C GLU A 96 -3.09 -17.84 -3.05
N SER A 97 -2.48 -19.03 -3.07
CA SER A 97 -2.62 -19.95 -4.21
C SER A 97 -4.05 -20.41 -4.48
N SER A 98 -4.91 -20.37 -3.46
CA SER A 98 -6.32 -20.75 -3.51
C SER A 98 -7.29 -19.59 -3.29
N ASP A 99 -6.79 -18.41 -2.92
CA ASP A 99 -7.62 -17.29 -2.50
C ASP A 99 -7.10 -15.98 -3.08
N LEU A 100 -7.97 -15.25 -3.76
CA LEU A 100 -7.64 -13.98 -4.40
C LEU A 100 -8.49 -12.92 -3.75
N LEU A 101 -7.91 -11.77 -3.43
CA LEU A 101 -8.67 -10.66 -2.88
C LEU A 101 -9.84 -10.26 -3.79
N GLU A 102 -11.07 -10.47 -3.30
CA GLU A 102 -12.31 -10.11 -3.97
C GLU A 102 -12.81 -8.72 -3.55
N LEU A 103 -13.78 -8.18 -4.29
CA LEU A 103 -14.44 -6.93 -3.91
C LEU A 103 -15.30 -7.16 -2.66
N TYR A 104 -15.18 -6.23 -1.72
CA TYR A 104 -15.82 -6.19 -0.41
C TYR A 104 -15.33 -7.27 0.56
N GLU A 105 -14.18 -7.89 0.26
CA GLU A 105 -13.47 -8.80 1.14
C GLU A 105 -12.37 -8.04 1.91
N PRO A 106 -12.28 -8.22 3.24
CA PRO A 106 -11.16 -7.72 4.03
C PRO A 106 -9.85 -8.43 3.66
N ILE A 107 -8.73 -7.71 3.63
CA ILE A 107 -7.43 -8.32 3.30
C ILE A 107 -7.00 -9.37 4.34
N GLY A 108 -7.44 -9.23 5.60
CA GLY A 108 -7.19 -10.18 6.68
C GLY A 108 -7.75 -11.58 6.39
N ASP A 109 -8.92 -11.66 5.76
CA ASP A 109 -9.57 -12.92 5.39
C ASP A 109 -8.73 -13.72 4.37
N VAL A 110 -8.00 -13.02 3.50
CA VAL A 110 -7.08 -13.61 2.50
C VAL A 110 -5.70 -13.87 3.10
N LYS A 111 -5.20 -12.93 3.90
CA LYS A 111 -3.88 -12.99 4.51
C LYS A 111 -3.88 -12.29 5.86
N GLU A 112 -3.97 -13.10 6.91
CA GLU A 112 -4.08 -12.65 8.30
C GLU A 112 -2.81 -11.93 8.79
N THR A 113 -1.62 -12.45 8.44
CA THR A 113 -0.33 -11.94 8.94
C THR A 113 0.74 -11.98 7.85
N LEU A 114 1.61 -10.97 7.85
CA LEU A 114 2.88 -10.97 7.11
C LEU A 114 4.04 -11.18 8.06
N THR A 115 5.04 -11.93 7.61
CA THR A 115 6.27 -12.25 8.35
C THR A 115 7.51 -11.91 7.51
N GLU A 116 8.69 -12.24 8.01
CA GLU A 116 9.96 -12.17 7.27
C GLU A 116 9.96 -12.92 5.92
N ASP A 117 9.14 -13.97 5.77
CA ASP A 117 9.03 -14.73 4.53
C ASP A 117 8.33 -13.93 3.42
N ASP A 118 7.60 -12.86 3.79
CA ASP A 118 6.78 -12.05 2.90
C ASP A 118 7.39 -10.70 2.56
N LEU A 119 8.07 -10.08 3.52
CA LEU A 119 8.64 -8.75 3.43
C LEU A 119 10.03 -8.75 4.09
N GLU A 120 11.04 -8.31 3.35
CA GLU A 120 12.41 -8.10 3.86
C GLU A 120 12.42 -7.11 5.03
N GLY A 121 11.50 -6.14 5.05
CA GLY A 121 11.37 -5.21 6.17
C GLY A 121 10.95 -5.85 7.50
N LEU A 122 10.44 -7.09 7.48
CA LEU A 122 10.01 -7.81 8.68
C LEU A 122 11.02 -8.88 9.12
N GLU A 123 12.27 -8.81 8.63
CA GLU A 123 13.34 -9.73 9.01
C GLU A 123 13.47 -9.85 10.54
N SER A 124 13.50 -11.09 11.03
CA SER A 124 13.79 -11.39 12.43
C SER A 124 15.28 -11.20 12.71
N ASP A 125 15.63 -10.79 13.93
CA ASP A 125 17.04 -10.59 14.32
C ASP A 125 17.25 -10.94 15.80
N GLU A 126 18.50 -10.87 16.23
CA GLU A 126 18.93 -11.12 17.60
C GLU A 126 19.34 -9.80 18.28
N ILE A 127 18.90 -9.57 19.51
CA ILE A 127 19.34 -8.45 20.34
C ILE A 127 20.09 -8.97 21.58
N ASN A 128 21.23 -8.34 21.87
CA ASN A 128 22.08 -8.68 23.00
C ASN A 128 22.14 -7.48 23.95
N THR A 129 21.70 -7.67 25.19
CA THR A 129 21.59 -6.59 26.18
C THR A 129 22.74 -6.63 27.18
N GLY A 130 23.83 -7.38 26.92
CA GLY A 130 24.90 -7.61 27.88
C GLY A 130 24.54 -8.53 29.06
N GLU A 131 23.28 -8.55 29.49
CA GLU A 131 22.74 -9.47 30.49
C GLU A 131 22.14 -10.74 29.87
N GLY A 132 21.61 -10.61 28.65
CA GLY A 132 21.00 -11.72 27.93
C GLY A 132 21.07 -11.55 26.42
N THR A 133 20.50 -12.51 25.72
CA THR A 133 20.33 -12.48 24.27
C THR A 133 19.00 -13.13 23.95
N THR A 134 18.20 -12.47 23.13
CA THR A 134 16.91 -13.00 22.67
C THR A 134 16.76 -12.73 21.19
N ASP A 135 16.13 -13.67 20.50
CA ASP A 135 15.60 -13.46 19.17
C ASP A 135 14.34 -12.58 19.28
N TYR A 136 14.11 -11.77 18.25
CA TYR A 136 12.87 -11.05 18.07
C TYR A 136 12.31 -11.26 16.66
N ASN A 137 10.98 -11.34 16.58
CA ASN A 137 10.23 -11.53 15.35
C ASN A 137 9.33 -10.32 15.08
N GLN A 138 9.11 -9.99 13.81
CA GLN A 138 8.26 -8.87 13.40
C GLN A 138 7.09 -9.35 12.55
N TYR A 139 5.93 -8.73 12.76
CA TYR A 139 4.70 -9.09 12.07
C TYR A 139 3.91 -7.85 11.65
N LEU A 140 3.23 -7.94 10.52
CA LEU A 140 2.09 -7.08 10.21
C LEU A 140 0.82 -7.91 10.24
N ARG A 141 -0.09 -7.59 11.16
CA ARG A 141 -1.37 -8.27 11.32
C ARG A 141 -2.50 -7.48 10.69
N PHE A 142 -3.38 -8.18 10.00
CA PHE A 142 -4.54 -7.63 9.31
C PHE A 142 -5.86 -8.14 9.88
N GLU A 143 -5.83 -9.12 10.77
CA GLU A 143 -6.99 -9.63 11.49
C GLU A 143 -6.56 -10.03 12.92
N GLU A 144 -7.48 -9.89 13.86
CA GLU A 144 -7.34 -10.40 15.22
C GLU A 144 -8.63 -11.09 15.68
N ASN A 145 -8.49 -12.04 16.60
CA ASN A 145 -9.60 -12.84 17.13
C ASN A 145 -10.75 -12.02 17.76
N ASP A 146 -10.49 -10.79 18.20
CA ASP A 146 -11.49 -9.89 18.78
C ASP A 146 -12.05 -8.85 17.79
N ASN A 147 -11.61 -8.89 16.52
CA ASN A 147 -11.91 -7.91 15.47
C ASN A 147 -11.51 -6.46 15.82
N SER A 148 -10.44 -6.27 16.60
CA SER A 148 -9.83 -4.95 16.87
C SER A 148 -9.34 -4.27 15.58
N ILE A 149 -8.90 -5.06 14.59
CA ILE A 149 -8.43 -4.61 13.29
C ILE A 149 -9.59 -4.67 12.30
N ALA A 150 -10.03 -3.50 11.82
CA ALA A 150 -10.96 -3.43 10.71
C ALA A 150 -10.14 -3.36 9.42
N SER A 151 -9.63 -4.53 9.04
CA SER A 151 -8.77 -4.75 7.89
C SER A 151 -9.18 -3.96 6.65
N LEU A 152 -8.20 -3.51 5.87
CA LEU A 152 -8.43 -2.86 4.58
C LEU A 152 -9.33 -3.75 3.71
N THR A 153 -10.32 -3.16 3.04
CA THR A 153 -11.26 -3.89 2.19
C THR A 153 -11.16 -3.37 0.76
N GLY A 154 -11.09 -4.26 -0.22
CA GLY A 154 -11.18 -3.88 -1.63
C GLY A 154 -12.59 -3.38 -1.96
N VAL A 155 -12.75 -2.21 -2.56
CA VAL A 155 -14.07 -1.66 -2.95
C VAL A 155 -14.03 -1.10 -4.35
N TYR A 156 -15.17 -1.14 -5.05
CA TYR A 156 -15.39 -0.39 -6.27
C TYR A 156 -16.26 0.83 -5.94
N ASP A 157 -15.65 2.02 -5.93
CA ASP A 157 -16.30 3.24 -5.45
C ASP A 157 -15.80 4.50 -6.20
N GLU A 158 -16.29 5.67 -5.80
CA GLU A 158 -15.89 6.99 -6.29
C GLU A 158 -15.04 7.73 -5.23
N ASP A 159 -13.86 8.22 -5.60
CA ASP A 159 -13.00 9.00 -4.70
C ASP A 159 -13.45 10.47 -4.57
N GLU A 160 -12.75 11.24 -3.72
CA GLU A 160 -13.04 12.67 -3.47
C GLU A 160 -12.86 13.60 -4.68
N ASP A 161 -12.27 13.09 -5.78
CA ASP A 161 -12.08 13.79 -7.04
C ASP A 161 -13.09 13.33 -8.13
N ASP A 162 -14.19 12.68 -7.73
CA ASP A 162 -15.20 12.10 -8.63
C ASP A 162 -14.61 11.03 -9.59
N LYS A 163 -13.54 10.32 -9.20
CA LYS A 163 -12.98 9.22 -9.99
C LYS A 163 -13.53 7.89 -9.51
N VAL A 164 -14.13 7.14 -10.43
CA VAL A 164 -14.64 5.79 -10.15
C VAL A 164 -13.58 4.75 -10.47
N GLY A 165 -13.34 3.82 -9.54
CA GLY A 165 -12.32 2.78 -9.68
C GLY A 165 -12.31 1.76 -8.54
N ASP A 166 -11.30 0.90 -8.54
CA ASP A 166 -11.01 -0.03 -7.46
C ASP A 166 -10.10 0.65 -6.43
N TYR A 167 -10.48 0.58 -5.16
CA TYR A 167 -9.79 1.21 -4.04
C TYR A 167 -9.59 0.22 -2.89
N LEU A 168 -8.53 0.41 -2.09
CA LEU A 168 -8.47 -0.14 -0.74
C LEU A 168 -9.10 0.87 0.21
N HIS A 169 -10.09 0.43 0.97
CA HIS A 169 -10.88 1.28 1.84
C HIS A 169 -10.78 0.79 3.29
N VAL A 170 -10.61 1.75 4.20
CA VAL A 170 -10.76 1.58 5.65
C VAL A 170 -11.69 2.68 6.15
N LYS A 171 -12.52 2.41 7.15
CA LYS A 171 -13.34 3.49 7.72
C LYS A 171 -12.49 4.39 8.61
N ASP A 172 -12.84 5.67 8.62
CA ASP A 172 -12.21 6.63 9.51
C ASP A 172 -12.33 6.20 10.98
N GLY A 173 -11.22 6.29 11.71
CA GLY A 173 -11.09 5.87 13.10
C GLY A 173 -10.97 4.35 13.34
N GLU A 174 -10.90 3.53 12.29
CA GLU A 174 -10.61 2.09 12.43
C GLU A 174 -9.11 1.79 12.24
N VAL A 175 -8.61 0.75 12.93
CA VAL A 175 -7.24 0.26 12.80
C VAL A 175 -7.13 -0.56 11.51
N MET A 176 -6.23 -0.14 10.61
CA MET A 176 -5.99 -0.80 9.32
C MET A 176 -5.19 -2.10 9.45
N TYR A 177 -4.18 -2.08 10.30
CA TYR A 177 -3.26 -3.17 10.58
C TYR A 177 -2.56 -2.88 11.91
N GLU A 178 -1.99 -3.92 12.50
CA GLU A 178 -1.10 -3.82 13.65
C GLU A 178 0.32 -4.21 13.24
N TYR A 179 1.30 -3.48 13.74
CA TYR A 179 2.70 -3.89 13.70
C TYR A 179 3.06 -4.46 15.06
N GLU A 180 3.48 -5.71 15.08
CA GLU A 180 3.91 -6.41 16.29
C GLU A 180 5.39 -6.76 16.20
N MET A 181 6.09 -6.54 17.31
CA MET A 181 7.44 -7.01 17.53
C MET A 181 7.43 -7.87 18.79
N GLU A 182 7.79 -9.14 18.63
CA GLU A 182 7.76 -10.15 19.68
C GLU A 182 9.17 -10.55 20.05
N PHE A 183 9.53 -10.44 21.34
CA PHE A 183 10.80 -10.94 21.88
C PHE A 183 10.55 -12.32 22.50
N GLU A 184 11.20 -13.38 21.99
CA GLU A 184 10.86 -14.76 22.35
C GLU A 184 11.01 -15.05 23.85
N ASP A 185 12.18 -14.74 24.41
CA ASP A 185 12.47 -14.92 25.83
C ASP A 185 12.27 -13.62 26.64
N GLY A 186 12.01 -12.51 25.95
CA GLY A 186 11.95 -11.16 26.50
C GLY A 186 13.32 -10.51 26.65
N LEU A 187 13.33 -9.19 26.83
CA LEU A 187 14.55 -8.42 27.07
C LEU A 187 14.97 -8.51 28.55
N GLU A 188 16.25 -8.78 28.80
CA GLU A 188 16.83 -8.84 30.15
C GLU A 188 17.67 -7.58 30.43
N SER A 189 17.47 -6.97 31.59
CA SER A 189 18.29 -5.86 32.09
C SER A 189 18.18 -5.73 33.61
N ASP A 190 19.25 -5.22 34.23
CA ASP A 190 19.30 -4.77 35.62
C ASP A 190 18.46 -3.50 35.82
N ILE A 191 17.52 -3.58 36.77
CA ILE A 191 16.71 -2.42 37.16
C ILE A 191 17.51 -1.57 38.15
N LYS A 192 17.80 -0.33 37.77
CA LYS A 192 18.46 0.64 38.65
C LYS A 192 17.86 2.03 38.51
N ASP A 193 17.42 2.59 39.63
CA ASP A 193 16.87 3.95 39.71
C ASP A 193 15.68 4.22 38.75
N GLY A 194 14.94 3.17 38.35
CA GLY A 194 13.82 3.26 37.41
C GLY A 194 14.22 3.07 35.94
N GLU A 195 15.46 2.64 35.68
CA GLU A 195 16.01 2.46 34.33
C GLU A 195 16.35 0.99 34.05
N LEU A 196 16.32 0.62 32.77
CA LEU A 196 16.78 -0.65 32.21
C LEU A 196 18.07 -0.42 31.42
N ARG A 197 19.17 -0.20 32.15
CA ARG A 197 20.42 0.37 31.61
C ARG A 197 21.07 -0.46 30.52
N ASP A 198 20.85 -1.77 30.54
CA ASP A 198 21.48 -2.67 29.58
C ASP A 198 20.68 -2.76 28.27
N LEU A 199 19.54 -2.06 28.18
CA LEU A 199 18.82 -1.85 26.92
C LEU A 199 19.27 -0.58 26.20
N GLU A 200 19.87 0.39 26.91
CA GLU A 200 20.34 1.63 26.30
C GLU A 200 21.54 1.36 25.38
N ASP A 201 21.65 2.15 24.30
CA ASP A 201 22.60 2.00 23.20
C ASP A 201 22.46 0.73 22.35
N GLU A 202 21.56 -0.18 22.72
CA GLU A 202 21.30 -1.37 21.92
C GLU A 202 20.52 -1.05 20.65
N ARG A 203 20.84 -1.81 19.60
CA ARG A 203 20.27 -1.61 18.27
C ARG A 203 19.19 -2.63 17.98
N ILE A 204 18.15 -2.15 17.33
CA ILE A 204 17.05 -2.97 16.85
C ILE A 204 16.64 -2.52 15.46
N THR A 205 16.27 -3.46 14.60
CA THR A 205 15.72 -3.16 13.28
C THR A 205 14.20 -3.24 13.36
N MET A 206 13.53 -2.14 13.02
CA MET A 206 12.06 -2.06 12.92
C MET A 206 11.68 -1.70 11.49
N LEU A 207 10.85 -2.53 10.84
CA LEU A 207 10.39 -2.30 9.46
C LEU A 207 11.55 -2.03 8.46
N GLY A 208 12.63 -2.79 8.59
CA GLY A 208 13.84 -2.68 7.77
C GLY A 208 14.71 -1.45 8.04
N GLN A 209 14.39 -0.66 9.08
CA GLN A 209 15.13 0.52 9.48
C GLN A 209 15.81 0.30 10.83
N PRO A 210 17.12 0.57 10.97
CA PRO A 210 17.80 0.46 12.25
C PRO A 210 17.44 1.62 13.18
N TYR A 211 17.21 1.28 14.44
CA TYR A 211 16.99 2.20 15.55
C TYR A 211 17.98 1.86 16.67
N THR A 212 18.27 2.85 17.51
CA THR A 212 19.02 2.69 18.76
C THR A 212 18.09 3.08 19.90
N ILE A 213 18.06 2.26 20.96
CA ILE A 213 17.35 2.57 22.20
C ILE A 213 18.18 3.62 22.93
N VAL A 214 17.68 4.86 23.03
CA VAL A 214 18.39 5.96 23.68
C VAL A 214 17.91 6.22 25.11
N SER A 215 16.74 5.69 25.47
CA SER A 215 16.24 5.69 26.84
C SER A 215 15.39 4.45 27.06
N ALA A 216 15.53 3.83 28.23
CA ALA A 216 14.74 2.69 28.65
C ALA A 216 14.31 2.85 30.12
N GLU A 217 13.07 3.29 30.32
CA GLU A 217 12.51 3.55 31.65
C GLU A 217 11.52 2.46 32.06
N ILE A 218 11.45 2.19 33.36
CA ILE A 218 10.53 1.21 33.96
C ILE A 218 9.86 1.77 35.21
N ASP A 219 8.53 1.68 35.22
CA ASP A 219 7.71 1.88 36.41
C ASP A 219 7.22 0.52 36.92
N THR A 220 7.92 -0.04 37.91
CA THR A 220 7.58 -1.36 38.47
C THR A 220 6.25 -1.38 39.22
N ASP A 221 5.76 -0.24 39.69
CA ASP A 221 4.47 -0.13 40.38
C ASP A 221 3.31 -0.18 39.38
N LYS A 222 3.47 0.48 38.22
CA LYS A 222 2.50 0.44 37.12
C LYS A 222 2.66 -0.76 36.20
N LYS A 223 3.81 -1.45 36.25
CA LYS A 223 4.23 -2.49 35.31
C LYS A 223 4.27 -1.97 33.88
N ASP A 224 4.92 -0.82 33.74
CA ASP A 224 5.00 -0.07 32.50
C ASP A 224 6.47 0.10 32.11
N ILE A 225 6.76 -0.03 30.83
CA ILE A 225 8.10 0.15 30.26
C ILE A 225 7.96 1.15 29.12
N GLU A 226 8.81 2.17 29.12
CA GLU A 226 8.89 3.17 28.07
C GLU A 226 10.26 3.08 27.41
N LEU A 227 10.28 2.83 26.09
CA LEU A 227 11.49 2.80 25.28
C LEU A 227 11.46 3.96 24.30
N LEU A 228 12.51 4.78 24.31
CA LEU A 228 12.72 5.83 23.32
C LEU A 228 13.70 5.35 22.26
N PHE A 229 13.26 5.35 21.01
CA PHE A 229 14.07 4.94 19.87
C PHE A 229 14.51 6.14 19.04
N LEU A 230 15.78 6.17 18.67
CA LEU A 230 16.32 7.14 17.72
C LEU A 230 16.80 6.41 16.46
N SER A 231 16.40 6.92 15.30
CA SER A 231 16.99 6.53 14.02
C SER A 231 17.71 7.71 13.39
N GLY A 232 18.72 7.45 12.59
CA GLY A 232 19.51 8.50 11.96
C GLY A 232 20.43 7.96 10.89
N ALA A 233 20.85 8.85 9.98
CA ALA A 233 21.77 8.49 8.90
C ALA A 233 23.19 8.16 9.40
N SER A 234 23.55 8.64 10.59
CA SER A 234 24.86 8.44 11.21
C SER A 234 24.75 8.59 12.73
N THR A 235 25.39 7.67 13.45
CA THR A 235 25.61 7.77 14.91
C THR A 235 27.09 7.97 15.15
N GLU A 236 27.45 8.92 16.00
CA GLU A 236 28.85 9.25 16.27
C GLU A 236 29.10 9.40 17.77
N LEU A 237 30.09 8.65 18.28
CA LEU A 237 30.58 8.83 19.64
C LEU A 237 31.56 10.01 19.66
N MET A 238 31.25 11.02 20.45
CA MET A 238 32.04 12.24 20.57
C MET A 238 32.25 12.59 22.05
N HIS A 239 33.45 13.06 22.37
CA HIS A 239 33.81 13.55 23.70
C HIS A 239 33.75 15.08 23.75
N GLU A 240 33.72 15.65 24.95
CA GLU A 240 33.84 17.09 25.12
C GLU A 240 35.10 17.64 24.44
N GLY A 241 34.91 18.67 23.63
CA GLY A 241 35.96 19.29 22.81
C GLY A 241 36.17 18.64 21.44
N ASP A 242 35.57 17.48 21.16
CA ASP A 242 35.69 16.85 19.85
C ASP A 242 35.05 17.71 18.75
N ASN A 243 35.68 17.72 17.58
CA ASN A 243 35.15 18.33 16.37
C ASN A 243 35.16 17.27 15.26
N LYS A 244 34.01 17.01 14.67
CA LYS A 244 33.85 16.01 13.62
C LYS A 244 32.96 16.54 12.50
N THR A 245 33.36 16.21 11.28
CA THR A 245 32.53 16.43 10.11
C THR A 245 31.63 15.23 9.90
N ILE A 246 30.32 15.45 9.95
CA ILE A 246 29.27 14.44 9.76
C ILE A 246 28.55 14.72 8.43
N MET A 247 28.36 13.67 7.64
CA MET A 247 27.60 13.74 6.39
C MET A 247 26.17 13.26 6.64
N VAL A 248 25.18 14.10 6.31
CA VAL A 248 23.77 13.71 6.31
C VAL A 248 23.23 13.89 4.90
N GLY A 249 23.13 12.78 4.17
CA GLY A 249 22.93 12.79 2.72
C GLY A 249 24.12 13.46 2.01
N ASP A 250 23.84 14.43 1.13
CA ASP A 250 24.87 15.20 0.41
C ASP A 250 25.33 16.47 1.16
N LYS A 251 24.88 16.66 2.41
CA LYS A 251 25.20 17.85 3.21
C LYS A 251 26.24 17.52 4.28
N GLU A 252 27.20 18.42 4.41
CA GLU A 252 28.27 18.35 5.40
C GLU A 252 27.95 19.23 6.62
N TYR A 253 28.12 18.68 7.81
CA TYR A 253 27.94 19.37 9.08
C TYR A 253 29.22 19.25 9.91
N ASN A 254 29.84 20.38 10.26
CA ASN A 254 30.92 20.41 11.23
C ASN A 254 30.33 20.51 12.63
N VAL A 255 30.33 19.41 13.37
CA VAL A 255 29.78 19.30 14.72
C VAL A 255 30.92 19.39 15.72
N ASN A 256 30.82 20.32 16.67
CA ASN A 256 31.72 20.42 17.80
C ASN A 256 30.94 20.23 19.11
N VAL A 257 31.42 19.34 19.96
CA VAL A 257 30.90 19.18 21.33
C VAL A 257 31.58 20.21 22.20
N MET A 258 30.88 21.25 22.59
CA MET A 258 31.45 22.33 23.39
C MET A 258 31.60 21.93 24.86
N LEU A 259 30.61 21.22 25.39
CA LEU A 259 30.51 20.85 26.80
C LEU A 259 29.62 19.63 26.96
N ILE A 260 30.03 18.71 27.84
CA ILE A 260 29.17 17.64 28.35
C ILE A 260 29.13 17.80 29.87
N SER A 261 27.96 18.06 30.43
CA SER A 261 27.82 18.04 31.88
C SER A 261 27.44 16.64 32.36
N ASP A 262 28.21 16.11 33.31
CA ASP A 262 27.94 14.84 33.97
C ASP A 262 27.59 15.13 35.44
N TYR A 263 26.30 15.16 35.74
CA TYR A 263 25.74 15.35 37.07
C TYR A 263 25.26 14.02 37.64
N GLU A 264 25.08 13.96 38.97
CA GLU A 264 24.58 12.74 39.63
C GLU A 264 23.16 12.34 39.21
N ARG A 265 22.42 13.23 38.52
CA ARG A 265 21.06 12.98 38.00
C ARG A 265 21.05 13.18 36.49
N ARG A 266 20.55 12.20 35.76
CA ARG A 266 20.51 12.16 34.29
C ARG A 266 19.71 13.31 33.67
N GLU A 267 18.61 13.71 34.30
CA GLU A 267 17.81 14.89 33.91
C GLU A 267 18.59 16.22 33.96
N ASP A 268 19.72 16.27 34.65
CA ASP A 268 20.61 17.43 34.68
C ASP A 268 21.75 17.32 33.63
N ASN A 269 21.95 16.14 33.03
CA ASN A 269 22.97 15.92 32.01
C ASN A 269 22.56 16.64 30.72
N VAL A 270 23.32 17.68 30.40
CA VAL A 270 23.15 18.42 29.17
C VAL A 270 24.43 18.41 28.34
N VAL A 271 24.23 18.37 27.03
CA VAL A 271 25.27 18.59 26.05
C VAL A 271 25.06 19.93 25.36
N LYS A 272 26.15 20.58 24.95
CA LYS A 272 26.08 21.79 24.14
C LYS A 272 26.90 21.62 22.88
N PHE A 273 26.26 21.83 21.74
CA PHE A 273 26.90 21.72 20.43
C PHE A 273 27.14 23.07 19.77
N GLU A 274 28.19 23.14 18.96
CA GLU A 274 28.34 24.13 17.91
C GLU A 274 28.30 23.39 16.56
N ILE A 275 27.32 23.70 15.71
CA ILE A 275 27.14 23.08 14.40
C ILE A 275 27.34 24.15 13.32
N ASN A 276 28.31 23.94 12.43
CA ASN A 276 28.66 24.87 11.35
C ASN A 276 28.94 26.31 11.82
N GLY A 277 29.46 26.47 13.04
CA GLY A 277 29.74 27.78 13.64
C GLY A 277 28.57 28.41 14.38
N GLU A 278 27.41 27.74 14.46
CA GLU A 278 26.25 28.18 15.24
C GLU A 278 26.16 27.38 16.54
N ILE A 279 26.11 28.09 17.67
CA ILE A 279 25.99 27.49 18.99
C ILE A 279 24.51 27.21 19.26
N LEU A 280 24.18 25.93 19.47
CA LEU A 280 22.82 25.51 19.79
C LEU A 280 22.50 25.74 21.27
N ASP A 281 21.21 25.61 21.60
CA ASP A 281 20.78 25.55 22.99
C ASP A 281 21.31 24.27 23.65
N LYS A 282 21.26 24.25 24.99
CA LYS A 282 21.64 23.04 25.73
C LYS A 282 20.61 21.96 25.39
N MET A 283 21.08 20.75 25.12
CA MET A 283 20.24 19.61 24.82
C MET A 283 20.34 18.61 25.96
N GLU A 284 19.20 18.10 26.41
CA GLU A 284 19.09 16.97 27.34
C GLU A 284 19.22 15.65 26.57
N GLU A 285 19.44 14.57 27.30
CA GLU A 285 19.55 13.24 26.71
C GLU A 285 18.25 12.84 25.98
N GLY A 286 18.37 12.33 24.76
CA GLY A 286 17.21 11.99 23.92
C GLY A 286 16.53 13.17 23.22
N GLU A 287 16.93 14.43 23.48
CA GLU A 287 16.37 15.59 22.77
C GLU A 287 16.81 15.64 21.29
N THR A 288 15.94 16.19 20.45
CA THR A 288 16.19 16.41 19.02
C THR A 288 15.84 17.85 18.64
N GLU A 289 16.57 18.43 17.67
CA GLU A 289 16.29 19.75 17.07
C GLU A 289 15.70 19.65 15.66
#